data_AF-I3CW38-F1
#
_entry.id   AF-I3CW38-F1
#
_cell.length_a   1.000
_cell.length_b   1.000
_cell.length_c   1.000
_cell.angle_alpha   90.00
_cell.angle_beta   90.00
_cell.angle_gamma   90.00
#
_symmetry.space_group_name_H-M   'P 1'
#
loop_
_entity.id
_entity.type
_entity.pdbx_description
1 polymer ?
#
loop_
_entity_poly.entity_id
_entity_poly.type
_entity_poly.pdbx_seq_one_letter_code
_entity_poly.pdbx_strand_id
1 'polypeptide(L)'
;MDLYIYYRVDTAHATTLFGKIKGVQAMLQARLGIAGGLKRRPGEQEGLQTWMEIYQGILPSGLDEFTATLARALEDSGAAALISGQRHVEQFEDVAPCA
;
A
#
# COMPACT_ATOMS: atom_id res chain seq x y z
N MET A 1 14.63 1.83 2.47
CA MET A 1 13.45 2.71 2.56
C MET A 1 12.24 1.84 2.78
N ASP A 2 11.38 2.26 3.70
CA ASP A 2 10.10 1.64 3.97
C ASP A 2 8.97 2.63 3.62
N LEU A 3 7.89 2.13 3.03
CA LEU A 3 6.71 2.91 2.69
C LEU A 3 5.52 2.47 3.53
N TYR A 4 4.86 3.45 4.13
CA TYR A 4 3.62 3.28 4.87
C TYR A 4 2.55 4.09 4.15
N ILE A 5 1.56 3.40 3.61
CA ILE A 5 0.56 4.02 2.73
C ILE A 5 -0.80 3.83 3.35
N TYR A 6 -1.45 4.92 3.75
CA TYR A 6 -2.79 4.87 4.34
C TYR A 6 -3.84 5.53 3.46
N TYR A 7 -5.02 4.93 3.48
CA TYR A 7 -6.18 5.39 2.72
C TYR A 7 -7.46 4.86 3.36
N ARG A 8 -8.60 5.36 2.90
CA ARG A 8 -9.91 4.90 3.35
C ARG A 8 -10.55 3.99 2.31
N VAL A 9 -11.40 3.08 2.77
CA VAL A 9 -12.24 2.23 1.93
C VAL A 9 -13.63 2.17 2.54
N ASP A 10 -14.65 2.20 1.70
CA ASP A 10 -16.02 1.91 2.12
C ASP A 10 -16.14 0.46 2.59
N THR A 11 -16.76 0.23 3.75
CA THR A 11 -16.93 -1.11 4.31
C THR A 11 -17.65 -2.05 3.35
N ALA A 12 -18.55 -1.54 2.50
CA ALA A 12 -19.20 -2.34 1.45
C ALA A 12 -18.22 -2.82 0.36
N HIS A 13 -17.09 -2.13 0.18
CA HIS A 13 -16.04 -2.48 -0.78
C HIS A 13 -14.85 -3.18 -0.14
N ALA A 14 -14.79 -3.28 1.20
CA ALA A 14 -13.65 -3.80 1.93
C ALA A 14 -13.22 -5.21 1.46
N THR A 15 -14.14 -6.18 1.37
CA THR A 15 -13.78 -7.54 0.94
C THR A 15 -13.25 -7.57 -0.50
N THR A 16 -13.86 -6.80 -1.40
CA THR A 16 -13.45 -6.71 -2.80
C THR A 16 -12.07 -6.06 -2.93
N LEU A 17 -11.85 -4.95 -2.22
CA LEU A 17 -10.55 -4.26 -2.23
C LEU A 17 -9.47 -5.13 -1.59
N PHE A 18 -9.78 -5.87 -0.52
CA PHE A 18 -8.83 -6.78 0.12
C PHE A 18 -8.23 -7.77 -0.88
N GLY A 19 -9.08 -8.46 -1.65
CA GLY A 19 -8.62 -9.41 -2.66
C GLY A 19 -7.75 -8.77 -3.74
N LYS A 20 -8.14 -7.57 -4.20
CA LYS A 20 -7.37 -6.82 -5.21
C LYS A 20 -5.99 -6.39 -4.67
N ILE A 21 -5.93 -5.84 -3.47
CA ILE A 21 -4.67 -5.47 -2.83
C ILE A 21 -3.77 -6.69 -2.62
N LYS A 22 -4.33 -7.85 -2.24
CA LYS A 22 -3.56 -9.09 -2.16
C LYS A 22 -3.00 -9.55 -3.50
N GLY A 23 -3.76 -9.42 -4.58
CA GLY A 23 -3.26 -9.66 -5.94
C GLY A 23 -2.11 -8.71 -6.33
N VAL A 24 -2.27 -7.41 -6.05
CA VAL A 24 -1.24 -6.40 -6.30
C VAL A 24 0.03 -6.69 -5.51
N GLN A 25 -0.08 -7.00 -4.21
CA GLN A 25 1.05 -7.35 -3.35
C GLN A 25 1.77 -8.62 -3.82
N ALA A 26 1.03 -9.64 -4.27
CA ALA A 26 1.63 -10.85 -4.83
C ALA A 26 2.40 -10.56 -6.14
N MET A 27 1.87 -9.69 -7.00
CA MET A 27 2.55 -9.27 -8.22
C MET A 27 3.83 -8.49 -7.90
N LEU A 28 3.79 -7.54 -6.96
CA LEU A 28 4.97 -6.78 -6.53
C LEU A 28 6.05 -7.70 -5.95
N GLN A 29 5.67 -8.70 -5.14
CA GLN A 29 6.60 -9.69 -4.64
C GLN A 29 7.25 -10.49 -5.78
N ALA A 30 6.47 -10.93 -6.77
CA ALA A 30 6.99 -11.72 -7.88
C ALA A 30 7.91 -10.92 -8.82
N ARG A 31 7.58 -9.64 -9.06
CA ARG A 31 8.30 -8.79 -10.02
C ARG A 31 9.49 -8.06 -9.42
N LEU A 32 9.33 -7.54 -8.20
CA LEU A 32 10.29 -6.64 -7.56
C LEU A 32 10.90 -7.24 -6.29
N GLY A 33 10.43 -8.41 -5.84
CA GLY A 33 10.90 -9.05 -4.61
C GLY A 33 10.41 -8.39 -3.32
N ILE A 34 9.51 -7.41 -3.40
CA ILE A 34 9.03 -6.62 -2.25
C ILE A 34 7.68 -7.14 -1.75
N ALA A 35 7.64 -7.60 -0.51
CA ALA A 35 6.43 -8.09 0.14
C ALA A 35 5.58 -6.93 0.67
N GLY A 36 4.26 -7.06 0.55
CA GLY A 36 3.31 -6.10 1.10
C GLY A 36 2.63 -6.60 2.39
N GLY A 37 2.68 -5.78 3.43
CA GLY A 37 1.81 -5.87 4.60
C GLY A 37 0.50 -5.12 4.38
N LEU A 38 -0.58 -5.57 5.02
CA LEU A 38 -1.85 -4.84 5.04
C LEU A 38 -2.42 -4.88 6.46
N LYS A 39 -2.72 -3.70 7.01
CA LYS A 39 -3.36 -3.52 8.32
C LYS A 39 -4.59 -2.62 8.17
N ARG A 40 -5.50 -2.67 9.13
CA ARG A 40 -6.57 -1.67 9.29
C ARG A 40 -6.47 -1.02 10.67
N ARG A 41 -6.82 0.26 10.76
CA ARG A 41 -7.04 0.92 12.05
C ARG A 41 -8.26 0.28 12.73
N PRO A 42 -8.24 0.07 14.06
CA PRO A 42 -9.42 -0.35 14.79
C PRO A 42 -10.55 0.67 14.66
N GLY A 43 -11.79 0.15 14.61
CA GLY A 43 -12.99 0.96 14.43
C GLY A 43 -13.34 1.24 12.96
N GLU A 44 -14.52 1.81 12.79
CA GLU A 44 -15.06 2.31 11.54
C GLU A 44 -15.68 3.67 11.85
N GLN A 45 -15.55 4.62 10.94
CA GLN A 45 -16.20 5.93 11.06
C GLN A 45 -17.01 6.17 9.79
N GLU A 46 -18.32 6.33 9.94
CA GLU A 46 -19.24 6.67 8.83
C GLU A 46 -19.17 5.67 7.66
N GLY A 47 -19.10 4.36 7.94
CA GLY A 47 -19.00 3.34 6.89
C GLY A 47 -17.60 3.23 6.27
N LEU A 48 -16.61 3.97 6.76
CA LEU A 48 -15.25 3.96 6.22
C LEU A 48 -14.26 3.27 7.18
N GLN A 49 -13.42 2.42 6.60
CA GLN A 49 -12.27 1.84 7.27
C GLN A 49 -10.99 2.54 6.81
N THR A 50 -10.05 2.78 7.73
CA THR A 50 -8.71 3.25 7.38
C THR A 50 -7.77 2.05 7.28
N TRP A 51 -7.22 1.84 6.09
CA TRP A 51 -6.25 0.77 5.82
C TRP A 51 -4.85 1.35 5.70
N MET A 52 -3.86 0.49 5.93
CA MET A 52 -2.44 0.82 5.81
C MET A 52 -1.71 -0.33 5.12
N GLU A 53 -1.14 -0.05 3.95
CA GLU A 53 -0.17 -0.92 3.30
C GLU A 53 1.22 -0.61 3.84
N ILE A 54 2.05 -1.64 4.01
CA ILE A 54 3.44 -1.52 4.48
C ILE A 54 4.33 -2.23 3.47
N TYR A 55 5.33 -1.54 2.96
CA TYR A 55 6.33 -2.11 2.04
C TYR A 55 7.71 -1.79 2.58
N GLN A 56 8.55 -2.81 2.79
CA GLN A 56 9.84 -2.65 3.46
C GLN A 56 10.99 -3.13 2.58
N GLY A 57 12.19 -2.61 2.87
CA GLY A 57 13.41 -3.05 2.20
C GLY A 57 13.52 -2.57 0.75
N ILE A 58 12.82 -1.49 0.39
CA ILE A 58 12.97 -0.87 -0.93
C ILE A 58 14.33 -0.15 -0.96
N LEU A 59 15.17 -0.49 -1.93
CA LEU A 59 16.43 0.22 -2.16
C LEU A 59 16.13 1.65 -2.60
N PRO A 60 16.90 2.67 -2.14
CA PRO A 60 16.66 4.07 -2.53
C PRO A 60 16.61 4.28 -4.06
N SER A 61 17.45 3.56 -4.81
CA SER A 61 17.48 3.61 -6.28
C SER A 61 16.26 2.97 -6.95
N GLY A 62 15.51 2.11 -6.26
CA GLY A 62 14.34 1.41 -6.77
C GLY A 62 13.01 2.04 -6.35
N LEU A 63 13.03 3.15 -5.62
CA LEU A 63 11.83 3.76 -5.06
C LEU A 63 10.85 4.27 -6.13
N ASP A 64 11.38 4.96 -7.15
CA ASP A 64 10.56 5.49 -8.24
C ASP A 64 9.92 4.36 -9.08
N GLU A 65 10.69 3.31 -9.37
CA GLU A 65 10.16 2.13 -10.07
C GLU A 65 9.08 1.42 -9.24
N PHE A 66 9.32 1.26 -7.93
CA PHE A 66 8.38 0.62 -7.03
C PHE A 66 7.06 1.41 -6.97
N THR A 67 7.13 2.72 -6.76
CA THR A 67 5.93 3.58 -6.65
C THR A 67 5.14 3.63 -7.95
N ALA A 68 5.82 3.74 -9.10
CA ALA A 68 5.18 3.69 -10.42
C ALA A 68 4.52 2.33 -10.70
N THR A 69 5.20 1.23 -10.36
CA THR A 69 4.67 -0.13 -10.54
C THR A 69 3.47 -0.38 -9.65
N LEU A 70 3.51 0.05 -8.39
CA LEU A 70 2.38 -0.04 -7.45
C LEU A 70 1.18 0.78 -7.96
N ALA A 71 1.39 2.02 -8.40
CA ALA A 71 0.32 2.86 -8.93
C ALA A 71 -0.36 2.22 -10.15
N ARG A 72 0.44 1.75 -11.12
CA ARG A 72 -0.07 1.05 -12.32
C ARG A 72 -0.86 -0.21 -11.95
N ALA A 73 -0.33 -1.03 -11.04
CA ALA A 73 -1.00 -2.26 -10.60
C ALA A 73 -2.35 -2.01 -9.92
N LEU A 74 -2.46 -0.91 -9.17
CA LEU A 74 -3.72 -0.51 -8.53
C LEU A 74 -4.75 -0.02 -9.56
N GLU A 75 -4.32 0.68 -10.61
CA GLU A 75 -5.16 1.05 -11.74
C GLU A 75 -5.63 -0.19 -12.50
N ASP A 76 -4.70 -1.06 -12.91
CA ASP A 76 -4.97 -2.24 -13.75
C ASP A 76 -5.89 -3.26 -13.04
N SER A 77 -5.73 -3.41 -11.72
CA SER A 77 -6.60 -4.28 -10.92
C SER A 77 -7.98 -3.65 -10.61
N GLY A 78 -8.17 -2.37 -10.91
CA GLY A 78 -9.33 -1.57 -10.51
C GLY A 78 -9.41 -1.33 -8.99
N ALA A 79 -8.33 -1.59 -8.24
CA ALA A 79 -8.27 -1.32 -6.80
C ALA A 79 -8.34 0.19 -6.52
N ALA A 80 -7.70 0.99 -7.37
CA ALA A 80 -7.67 2.46 -7.22
C ALA A 80 -9.09 3.07 -7.16
N ALA A 81 -10.04 2.50 -7.92
CA ALA A 81 -11.42 2.98 -7.95
C ALA A 81 -12.24 2.68 -6.67
N LEU A 82 -11.77 1.76 -5.81
CA LEU A 82 -12.44 1.40 -4.55
C LEU A 82 -11.84 2.13 -3.35
N ILE A 83 -10.78 2.92 -3.55
CA ILE A 83 -10.16 3.73 -2.52
C ILE A 83 -10.92 5.05 -2.40
N SER A 84 -11.28 5.40 -1.17
CA SER A 84 -11.98 6.65 -0.85
C SER A 84 -10.97 7.76 -0.52
N GLY A 85 -10.88 8.74 -1.41
CA GLY A 85 -10.00 9.90 -1.28
C GLY A 85 -8.54 9.62 -1.68
N GLN A 86 -7.63 10.46 -1.19
CA GLN A 86 -6.21 10.36 -1.52
C GLN A 86 -5.52 9.27 -0.70
N ARG A 87 -4.58 8.55 -1.33
CA ARG A 87 -3.59 7.72 -0.64
C ARG A 87 -2.50 8.62 -0.08
N HIS A 88 -2.30 8.58 1.22
CA HIS A 88 -1.19 9.25 1.85
C HIS A 88 -0.02 8.29 1.94
N VAL A 89 1.18 8.77 1.58
CA VAL A 89 2.41 7.97 1.53
C VAL A 89 3.43 8.60 2.46
N GLU A 90 3.90 7.83 3.43
CA GLU A 90 5.02 8.18 4.29
C GLU A 90 6.22 7.31 3.94
N GLN A 91 7.42 7.92 3.93
CA GLN A 91 8.68 7.24 3.66
C GLN A 91 9.54 7.24 4.92
N PHE A 92 10.16 6.10 5.22
CA PHE A 92 11.01 5.92 6.39
C PHE A 92 12.34 5.29 5.98
N GLU A 93 13.40 5.68 6.67
CA GLU A 93 14.74 5.10 6.54
C GLU A 93 15.26 4.67 7.91
N ASP A 94 16.22 3.75 7.91
CA ASP A 94 16.85 3.31 9.15
C ASP A 94 17.63 4.47 9.79
N VAL A 95 17.54 4.57 11.11
CA VAL A 95 18.36 5.51 11.86
C VAL A 95 19.79 5.00 11.85
N ALA A 96 20.69 5.67 11.11
CA ALA A 96 22.12 5.42 11.22
C ALA A 96 22.61 5.92 12.58
N PRO A 97 23.12 5.06 13.48
CA PRO A 97 23.80 5.54 14.68
C PRO A 97 25.05 6.31 14.22
N CYS A 98 25.15 7.59 14.58
CA CYS A 98 26.30 8.41 14.23
C CYS A 98 27.60 7.72 14.68
N ALA A 99 28.61 7.74 13.79
CA ALA A 99 29.98 7.33 14.06
C ALA A 99 30.70 8.31 15.00
#